data_AF-A0A076MSZ8-F1
#
_entry.id   AF-A0A076MSZ8-F1
#
_cell.length_a   1.000
_cell.length_b   1.000
_cell.length_c   1.000
_cell.angle_alpha   90.00
_cell.angle_beta   90.00
_cell.angle_gamma   90.00
#
_symmetry.space_group_name_H-M   'P 1'
#
loop_
_entity.id
_entity.type
_entity.pdbx_description
1 polymer ?
#
loop_
_entity_poly.entity_id
_entity_poly.type
_entity_poly.pdbx_seq_one_letter_code
_entity_poly.pdbx_strand_id
1 'polypeptide(L)' 'MEVASLSDGSWLVRDSKDPDGPRLAFTPGEVQAFLPGVKAGEFDPQ' A
#
# COMPACT_ATOMS: atom_id res chain seq x y z
N MET A 1 6.44 -0.97 -11.05
CA MET A 1 5.35 -1.02 -10.05
C MET A 1 4.15 -1.69 -10.68
N GLU A 2 3.60 -2.67 -9.99
CA GLU A 2 2.38 -3.39 -10.37
C GLU A 2 1.41 -3.41 -9.20
N VAL A 3 0.11 -3.39 -9.51
CA VAL A 3 -0.98 -3.40 -8.53
C VAL A 3 -2.03 -4.43 -8.93
N ALA A 4 -2.52 -5.22 -7.98
CA ALA A 4 -3.63 -6.15 -8.17
C ALA A 4 -4.69 -5.97 -7.09
N SER A 5 -5.95 -5.91 -7.50
CA SER A 5 -7.10 -5.95 -6.59
C SER A 5 -7.47 -7.40 -6.29
N LEU A 6 -7.74 -7.71 -5.03
CA LEU A 6 -8.15 -9.04 -4.57
C LEU A 6 -9.65 -9.10 -4.31
N SER A 7 -10.20 -10.32 -4.30
CA SER A 7 -11.64 -10.56 -4.13
C SER A 7 -12.19 -10.14 -2.77
N ASP A 8 -11.34 -10.02 -1.75
CA ASP A 8 -11.66 -9.54 -0.41
C ASP A 8 -11.58 -8.01 -0.29
N GLY A 9 -11.31 -7.32 -1.40
CA GLY A 9 -11.18 -5.86 -1.45
C GLY A 9 -9.80 -5.34 -1.05
N SER A 10 -8.84 -6.21 -0.73
CA SER A 10 -7.46 -5.81 -0.49
C SER A 10 -6.68 -5.57 -1.80
N TRP A 11 -5.52 -4.91 -1.69
CA TRP A 11 -4.62 -4.66 -2.82
C TRP A 11 -3.23 -5.23 -2.56
N LEU A 12 -2.65 -5.83 -3.60
CA LEU A 12 -1.25 -6.19 -3.64
C LEU A 12 -0.46 -5.15 -4.45
N VAL A 13 0.67 -4.72 -3.91
CA VAL A 13 1.64 -3.85 -4.58
C VAL A 13 2.99 -4.55 -4.62
N ARG A 14 3.62 -4.55 -5.79
CA ARG A 14 4.97 -5.11 -6.02
C ARG A 14 5.81 -4.18 -6.87
N ASP A 15 7.13 -4.16 -6.62
CA ASP A 15 8.06 -3.59 -7.59
C ASP A 15 8.30 -4.59 -8.74
N SER A 16 7.82 -4.24 -9.93
CA SER A 16 8.02 -5.02 -11.14
C SER A 16 9.50 -5.13 -11.55
N LYS A 17 10.36 -4.24 -11.05
CA LYS A 17 11.82 -4.25 -11.31
C LYS A 17 12.58 -5.17 -10.35
N ASP A 18 11.93 -5.61 -9.27
CA ASP A 18 12.48 -6.55 -8.29
C ASP A 18 11.44 -7.66 -8.03
N PRO A 19 11.31 -8.64 -8.94
CA PRO A 19 10.27 -9.67 -8.86
C PRO A 19 10.36 -10.56 -7.61
N ASP A 20 11.56 -10.70 -7.06
CA ASP A 20 11.88 -11.47 -5.85
C ASP A 20 11.81 -10.62 -4.57
N GLY A 21 11.58 -9.31 -4.72
CA GLY A 21 11.38 -8.37 -3.63
C GLY A 21 10.08 -8.57 -2.85
N PRO A 22 9.88 -7.78 -1.78
CA PRO A 22 8.73 -7.91 -0.90
C PRO A 22 7.41 -7.64 -1.64
N ARG A 23 6.37 -8.38 -1.24
CA ARG A 23 5.00 -8.20 -1.70
C ARG A 23 4.22 -7.49 -0.60
N LEU A 24 3.76 -6.27 -0.87
CA LEU A 24 3.00 -5.49 0.09
C LEU A 24 1.51 -5.75 -0.12
N ALA A 25 0.79 -6.05 0.96
CA ALA A 25 -0.65 -6.23 0.96
C ALA A 25 -1.30 -5.14 1.80
N PHE A 26 -2.33 -4.49 1.27
CA PHE A 26 -3.06 -3.42 1.94
C PHE A 26 -4.54 -3.76 2.02
N THR A 27 -5.10 -3.72 3.21
CA THR A 27 -6.53 -3.86 3.47
C THR A 27 -7.30 -2.59 3.06
N PRO A 28 -8.62 -2.70 2.86
CA PRO A 28 -9.50 -1.54 2.74
C PRO A 28 -9.32 -0.50 3.85
N GLY A 29 -9.13 -0.96 5.09
CA GLY A 29 -8.93 -0.09 6.24
C GLY A 29 -7.63 0.70 6.18
N GLU A 30 -6.52 0.05 5.84
CA GLU A 30 -5.20 0.69 5.72
C GLU A 30 -5.18 1.74 4.61
N VAL A 31 -5.76 1.44 3.44
CA VAL A 31 -5.86 2.42 2.34
C VAL A 31 -6.74 3.60 2.73
N GLN A 32 -7.85 3.36 3.44
CA GLN A 32 -8.72 4.44 3.93
C GLN A 32 -8.04 5.32 4.98
N ALA A 33 -7.23 4.72 5.87
CA ALA A 33 -6.49 5.43 6.90
C ALA A 33 -5.28 6.21 6.34
N PHE A 34 -4.75 5.80 5.19
CA PHE A 34 -3.55 6.38 4.59
C PHE A 34 -3.70 7.88 4.31
N LEU A 35 -4.76 8.30 3.61
CA LEU A 35 -4.93 9.71 3.22
C LEU A 35 -5.05 10.67 4.41
N PRO A 36 -5.84 10.37 5.47
CA PRO A 36 -5.81 11.13 6.71
C PRO A 36 -4.42 11.19 7.36
N GLY A 37 -3.71 10.06 7.46
CA GLY A 37 -2.36 10.00 8.07
C GLY A 37 -1.34 10.87 7.33
N VAL A 38 -1.33 10.84 5.99
CA VAL A 38 -0.49 11.72 5.16
C VAL A 38 -0.80 13.20 5.43
N LYS A 39 -2.09 13.58 5.49
CA LYS A 39 -2.47 14.96 5.78
C LYS A 39 -2.12 15.40 7.20
N ALA A 40 -2.03 14.46 8.14
CA ALA A 40 -1.61 14.71 9.51
C ALA A 40 -0.09 14.78 9.67
N GLY A 41 0.70 14.54 8.61
CA GLY A 41 2.15 14.51 8.67
C GLY A 41 2.72 13.28 9.37
N GLU A 42 1.94 12.20 9.51
CA GLU A 42 2.34 10.98 10.23
C GLU A 42 3.57 10.29 9.60
N PHE A 43 3.82 10.54 8.31
CA PHE A 43 4.89 9.93 7.54
C PHE A 43 6.00 10.91 7.13
N ASP A 44 5.98 12.13 7.67
CA ASP A 44 7.03 13.09 7.39
C ASP A 44 8.34 12.67 8.09
N PRO A 45 9.51 12.89 7.47
CA PRO A 45 10.79 12.64 8.13
C PRO A 45 10.89 13.44 9.43
N GLN A 46 11.34 12.79 10.51
CA GLN A 46 11.66 13.47 11.76
C GLN A 46 12.92 14.33 11.66
#